data_AF-A0AAE5HX72-F1
#
_entry.id   AF-A0AAE5HX72-F1
#
_cell.length_a   1.000
_cell.length_b   1.000
_cell.length_c   1.000
_cell.angle_alpha   90.00
_cell.angle_beta   90.00
_cell.angle_gamma   90.00
#
_symmetry.space_group_name_H-M   'P 1'
#
loop_
_entity.id
_entity.type
_entity.pdbx_description
1 polymer ?
#
loop_
_entity_poly.entity_id
_entity_poly.type
_entity_poly.pdbx_seq_one_letter_code
_entity_poly.pdbx_strand_id
1 'polypeptide(L)' 'MSNEQSFENMMEELENIVKKLDNETVSLEEALDLYQRGMKLSASCDETLKNAEKKVNELMKSNDGEQAETSAENENE' A
#
# COMPACT_ATOMS: atom_id res chain seq x y z
N MET A 1 -14.16 6.02 -14.62
CA MET A 1 -13.72 6.66 -13.36
C MET A 1 -13.64 5.55 -12.33
N SER A 2 -12.47 4.96 -12.15
CA SER A 2 -12.29 3.87 -11.19
C SER A 2 -12.30 4.47 -9.80
N ASN A 3 -13.45 4.35 -9.13
CA ASN A 3 -13.69 4.79 -7.76
C ASN A 3 -13.14 3.76 -6.75
N GLU A 4 -11.97 3.19 -7.05
CA GLU A 4 -11.17 2.50 -6.05
C GLU A 4 -10.46 3.59 -5.27
N GLN A 5 -10.61 3.61 -3.94
CA GLN A 5 -9.90 4.57 -3.11
C GLN A 5 -8.40 4.45 -3.44
N SER A 6 -7.84 5.47 -4.09
CA SER A 6 -6.40 5.49 -4.36
C SER A 6 -5.66 5.47 -3.02
N PHE A 7 -4.43 4.94 -3.03
CA PHE A 7 -3.56 4.99 -1.85
C PHE A 7 -3.45 6.41 -1.27
N GLU A 8 -3.31 7.41 -2.15
CA GLU A 8 -3.26 8.83 -1.77
C GLU A 8 -4.52 9.27 -1.03
N ASN A 9 -5.72 8.90 -1.53
CA ASN A 9 -6.98 9.25 -0.89
C ASN A 9 -7.13 8.57 0.48
N MET A 10 -6.74 7.29 0.59
CA MET A 10 -6.78 6.58 1.88
C MET A 10 -5.82 7.21 2.90
N MET A 11 -4.64 7.65 2.44
CA MET A 11 -3.66 8.32 3.29
C MET A 11 -4.16 9.70 3.75
N GLU A 12 -4.73 10.51 2.85
CA GLU A 12 -5.34 11.80 3.19
C GLU A 12 -6.48 11.63 4.20
N GLU A 13 -7.32 10.62 4.02
CA GLU A 13 -8.41 10.32 4.96
C GLU A 13 -7.87 9.91 6.34
N LEU A 14 -6.82 9.08 6.38
CA LEU A 14 -6.17 8.67 7.62
C LEU A 14 -5.54 9.85 8.37
N GLU A 15 -4.85 10.75 7.66
CA GLU A 15 -4.32 11.98 8.23
C GLU A 15 -5.42 12.87 8.82
N ASN A 16 -6.55 12.98 8.13
CA ASN A 16 -7.69 13.75 8.61
C ASN A 16 -8.31 13.13 9.87
N ILE A 17 -8.35 11.80 9.97
CA ILE A 17 -8.79 11.10 11.19
C ILE A 17 -7.84 11.40 12.35
N VAL A 18 -6.53 11.30 12.14
CA VAL A 18 -5.52 11.61 13.18
C VAL A 18 -5.67 13.06 13.66
N LYS A 19 -5.78 14.01 12.73
CA LYS A 19 -6.00 15.44 13.06
C LYS A 19 -7.27 15.67 13.88
N LYS A 20 -8.34 14.90 13.63
CA LYS A 20 -9.58 14.99 14.41
C LYS A 20 -9.41 14.37 15.80
N LEU A 21 -8.73 13.23 15.91
CA LEU A 21 -8.48 12.57 17.20
C LEU A 21 -7.57 13.40 18.12
N ASP A 22 -6.67 14.20 17.56
CA ASP A 22 -5.83 15.15 18.31
C ASP A 22 -6.60 16.38 18.82
N ASN A 23 -7.85 16.58 18.39
CA ASN A 23 -8.67 17.71 18.83
C ASN A 23 -9.31 17.44 20.20
N GLU A 24 -9.08 18.32 21.17
CA GLU A 24 -9.63 18.22 22.54
C GLU A 24 -11.17 18.28 22.62
N THR A 25 -11.84 18.66 21.53
CA THR A 25 -13.31 18.76 21.48
C THR A 25 -14.02 17.52 20.94
N VAL A 26 -13.28 16.48 20.51
CA VAL A 26 -13.87 15.22 20.05
C VAL A 26 -14.54 14.49 21.21
N SER A 27 -15.79 14.08 21.01
CA SER A 27 -16.52 13.27 21.98
C SER A 27 -15.97 11.84 22.03
N LEU A 28 -16.16 11.12 23.15
CA LEU A 28 -15.70 9.74 23.27
C LEU A 28 -16.29 8.81 22.20
N GLU A 29 -17.58 8.98 21.88
CA GLU A 29 -18.26 8.16 20.87
C GLU A 29 -17.69 8.42 19.47
N GLU A 30 -17.46 9.70 19.14
CA GLU A 30 -16.80 10.08 17.88
C GLU A 30 -15.35 9.60 17.81
N ALA A 31 -14.61 9.66 18.93
CA ALA A 31 -13.25 9.14 19.00
C ALA A 31 -13.18 7.65 18.70
N LEU A 32 -14.12 6.86 19.24
CA LEU A 32 -14.21 5.43 18.99
C LEU A 32 -14.50 5.13 17.52
N ASP A 33 -15.42 5.89 16.91
CA ASP A 33 -15.81 5.71 15.51
C ASP A 33 -14.66 6.10 14.55
N LEU A 34 -14.01 7.23 14.82
CA LEU A 34 -12.79 7.68 14.13
C LEU A 34 -11.66 6.66 14.25
N TYR A 35 -11.44 6.11 15.45
CA TYR A 35 -10.41 5.10 15.69
C TYR A 35 -10.67 3.81 14.89
N GLN A 36 -11.90 3.29 14.93
CA GLN A 36 -12.27 2.10 14.15
C GLN A 36 -12.10 2.32 12.65
N ARG A 37 -12.48 3.50 12.15
CA ARG A 37 -12.31 3.87 10.75
C ARG A 37 -10.83 3.99 10.38
N GLY A 38 -10.02 4.63 11.23
CA GLY A 38 -8.58 4.76 11.05
C GLY A 38 -7.88 3.41 11.00
N MET A 39 -8.27 2.46 11.85
CA MET A 39 -7.75 1.09 11.81
C MET A 39 -8.05 0.38 10.49
N LYS A 40 -9.28 0.50 9.97
CA LYS A 40 -9.66 -0.10 8.68
C LYS A 40 -8.87 0.51 7.53
N LEU A 41 -8.74 1.84 7.49
CA LEU A 41 -7.94 2.54 6.47
C LEU A 41 -6.47 2.13 6.53
N SER A 42 -5.89 2.06 7.72
CA SER A 42 -4.50 1.63 7.91
C SER A 42 -4.26 0.22 7.37
N ALA A 43 -5.20 -0.71 7.60
CA ALA A 43 -5.13 -2.05 7.03
C ALA A 43 -5.20 -2.05 5.50
N SER A 44 -6.08 -1.25 4.90
CA SER A 44 -6.19 -1.11 3.44
C SER A 44 -4.93 -0.51 2.80
N CYS A 45 -4.30 0.47 3.47
CA CYS A 45 -3.02 1.04 3.03
C CYS A 45 -1.90 -0.01 3.05
N ASP A 46 -1.81 -0.80 4.11
CA ASP A 46 -0.81 -1.88 4.25
C ASP A 46 -1.00 -2.96 3.16
N GLU A 47 -2.24 -3.38 2.89
CA GLU A 47 -2.54 -4.32 1.81
C GLU A 47 -2.14 -3.77 0.43
N THR A 48 -2.40 -2.49 0.18
CA THR A 48 -2.03 -1.82 -1.06
C THR A 48 -0.50 -1.81 -1.25
N LEU A 49 0.25 -1.50 -0.20
CA LEU A 49 1.71 -1.50 -0.22
C LEU A 49 2.28 -2.91 -0.43
N LYS A 50 1.73 -3.92 0.25
CA LYS A 50 2.12 -5.33 0.05
C LYS A 50 1.90 -5.80 -1.38
N ASN A 51 0.78 -5.42 -1.98
CA ASN A 51 0.47 -5.75 -3.37
C ASN A 51 1.45 -5.05 -4.34
N ALA A 52 1.79 -3.79 -4.08
CA ALA A 52 2.79 -3.06 -4.86
C ALA A 52 4.18 -3.71 -4.75
N GLU A 53 4.62 -4.05 -3.53
CA GLU A 53 5.90 -4.71 -3.28
C GLU A 53 5.97 -6.08 -3.97
N LYS A 54 4.92 -6.88 -3.87
CA LYS A 54 4.83 -8.17 -4.56
C LYS A 54 4.99 -8.01 -6.07
N LYS A 55 4.31 -7.03 -6.67
CA LYS A 55 4.41 -6.76 -8.11
C LYS A 55 5.83 -6.33 -8.52
N VAL A 56 6.50 -5.51 -7.72
CA VAL A 56 7.91 -5.13 -7.95
C VAL A 56 8.82 -6.37 -7.87
N ASN A 57 8.64 -7.21 -6.85
CA ASN A 57 9.42 -8.43 -6.68
C ASN A 57 9.23 -9.42 -7.84
N GLU A 58 8.01 -9.55 -8.36
CA GLU A 58 7.73 -10.37 -9.54
C GLU A 58 8.43 -9.83 -10.79
N LEU A 59 8.41 -8.50 -11.02
CA LEU A 59 9.11 -7.87 -12.13
C LEU A 59 10.64 -8.05 -12.04
N MET A 60 11.21 -7.91 -10.84
CA MET A 60 12.64 -8.12 -10.63
C MET A 60 13.05 -9.56 -10.93
N LYS A 61 12.27 -10.55 -10.47
CA LYS A 61 12.53 -11.98 -10.76
C LYS A 61 12.43 -12.31 -12.25
N SER A 62 11.47 -11.72 -12.96
CA SER A 62 11.35 -11.91 -14.40
C SER A 62 12.55 -11.34 -15.17
N ASN A 63 13.04 -10.16 -14.77
CA ASN A 63 14.25 -9.57 -15.37
C ASN A 63 15.52 -10.38 -15.09
N ASP A 64 15.63 -10.98 -13.90
CA ASP A 64 16.78 -11.83 -13.53
C ASP A 64 16.76 -13.18 -14.28
N GLY A 65 15.55 -13.72 -14.55
CA GLY A 65 15.35 -14.90 -15.37
C GLY A 65 15.72 -14.71 -16.85
N GLU A 66 15.45 -13.54 -17.44
CA GLU A 66 15.85 -13.21 -18.82
C GLU A 66 17.37 -12.99 -18.97
N GLN A 67 18.08 -12.55 -17.92
CA GLN A 67 19.55 -12.47 -17.96
C GLN A 67 20.24 -13.83 -17.80
N ALA A 68 19.60 -14.79 -17.11
CA ALA A 68 20.16 -16.14 -16.95
C ALA A 68 20.09 -16.97 -18.24
N GLU A 69 19.06 -16.81 -19.07
CA GLU A 69 18.91 -17.58 -20.31
C GLU A 69 19.72 -17.02 -21.49
N THR A 70 20.13 -15.74 -21.43
CA THR A 70 20.94 -15.13 -22.51
C THR A 70 22.45 -15.32 -22.35
N SER A 71 22.92 -15.85 -21.22
CA SER A 71 24.35 -16.11 -20.97
C SER A 71 24.76 -17.58 -21.16
N ALA A 72 23.83 -18.50 -21.47
CA ALA A 72 24.11 -19.92 -21.58
C ALA A 72 24.35 -20.44 -23.02
N GLU A 73 24.25 -19.58 -24.06
CA GLU A 73 24.38 -20.00 -25.46
C GLU A 73 25.73 -19.67 -26.13
N ASN A 74 26.73 -19.12 -25.42
CA ASN A 74 28.03 -18.74 -26.01
C ASN A 74 29.26 -19.42 -25.36
N GLU A 75 29.16 -20.72 -25.06
CA GLU A 75 30.33 -21.58 -24.81
C GLU A 75 30.21 -22.88 -25.61
N ASN A 76 30.13 -22.78 -26.94
CA ASN A 76 30.51 -23.88 -27.82
C ASN A 76 30.93 -23.38 -29.21
N GLU A 77 32.13 -22.83 -29.31
CA GLU A 77 33.07 -23.02 -30.43
C GLU A 77 34.50 -22.62 -30.04
#